data_AF-A0A2C9VSB7-F1
#
_entry.id   AF-A0A2C9VSB7-F1
#
_cell.length_a   1.000
_cell.length_b   1.000
_cell.length_c   1.000
_cell.angle_alpha   90.00
_cell.angle_beta   90.00
_cell.angle_gamma   90.00
#
_symmetry.space_group_name_H-M   'P 1'
#
loop_
_entity.id
_entity.type
_entity.pdbx_description
1 polymer ?
#
loop_
_entity_poly.entity_id
_entity_poly.type
_entity_poly.pdbx_seq_one_letter_code
_entity_poly.pdbx_strand_id
1 'polypeptide(L)'
;MVQDSEELQPVLESQARRRWQMIRKQRVTRKKRSRRVLRNRRTRLEGSSSRAANGIHRRVRTLKKLVPNSESKGLEGLFRDTADYILSLQMRVKVMQIMVKVLTGSDE
;
A
#
# COMPACT_ATOMS: atom_id res chain seq x y z
N MET A 1 51.24 52.52 -25.60
CA MET A 1 49.93 51.82 -25.66
C MET A 1 50.15 50.32 -25.92
N VAL A 2 50.81 49.58 -25.02
CA VAL A 2 50.86 48.11 -25.06
C VAL A 2 51.17 47.63 -23.63
N GLN A 3 50.23 47.75 -22.70
CA GLN A 3 50.40 47.23 -21.33
C GLN A 3 49.11 46.71 -20.68
N ASP A 4 47.94 46.87 -21.32
CA ASP A 4 46.65 46.41 -20.78
C ASP A 4 46.24 45.00 -21.23
N SER A 5 47.02 44.35 -22.10
CA SER A 5 46.63 43.08 -22.76
C SER A 5 47.00 41.81 -21.98
N GLU A 6 47.91 41.90 -21.00
CA GLU A 6 48.40 40.73 -20.25
C GLU A 6 47.63 40.46 -18.95
N GLU A 7 46.97 41.46 -18.37
CA GLU A 7 46.19 41.29 -17.12
C GLU A 7 44.80 40.67 -17.35
N LEU A 8 44.27 40.71 -18.58
CA LEU A 8 42.91 40.27 -18.90
C LEU A 8 42.76 38.75 -19.08
N GLN A 9 43.85 38.03 -19.39
CA GLN A 9 43.83 36.57 -19.58
C GLN A 9 43.54 35.78 -18.30
N PRO A 10 44.24 35.99 -17.17
CA PRO A 10 44.00 35.21 -15.94
C PRO A 10 42.62 35.50 -15.31
N VAL A 11 42.10 36.71 -15.49
CA VAL A 11 40.76 37.12 -15.04
C VAL A 11 39.67 36.41 -15.85
N LEU A 12 39.84 36.31 -17.18
CA LEU A 12 38.90 35.61 -18.05
C LEU A 12 38.86 34.09 -17.77
N GLU A 13 40.03 33.47 -17.57
CA GLU A 13 40.13 32.05 -17.25
C GLU A 13 39.53 31.71 -15.88
N SER A 14 39.75 32.56 -14.88
CA SER A 14 39.17 32.38 -13.55
C SER A 14 37.64 32.58 -13.56
N GLN A 15 37.14 33.53 -14.36
CA GLN A 15 35.70 33.72 -14.58
C GLN A 15 35.08 32.52 -15.31
N ALA A 16 35.75 32.00 -16.34
CA ALA A 16 35.32 30.80 -17.06
C ALA A 16 35.23 29.59 -16.12
N ARG A 17 36.26 29.33 -15.31
CA ARG A 17 36.27 28.23 -14.31
C ARG A 17 35.11 28.34 -13.31
N ARG A 18 34.81 29.55 -12.81
CA ARG A 18 33.65 29.80 -11.93
C ARG A 18 32.32 29.48 -12.61
N ARG A 19 32.15 29.89 -13.88
CA ARG A 19 30.95 29.57 -14.68
C ARG A 19 30.80 28.06 -14.92
N TRP A 20 31.88 27.36 -15.25
CA TRP A 20 31.88 25.89 -15.40
C TRP A 20 31.50 25.16 -14.11
N GLN A 21 32.01 25.61 -12.96
CA GLN A 21 31.64 25.05 -11.66
C GLN A 21 30.15 25.26 -11.35
N MET A 22 29.59 26.44 -11.66
CA MET A 22 28.18 26.74 -11.47
C MET A 22 27.28 25.84 -12.34
N ILE A 23 27.61 25.68 -13.62
CA ILE A 23 26.88 24.80 -14.55
C ILE A 23 26.94 23.34 -14.06
N ARG A 24 28.12 22.88 -13.62
CA ARG A 24 28.29 21.52 -13.10
C ARG A 24 27.46 21.29 -11.84
N LYS A 25 27.47 22.23 -10.89
CA LYS A 25 26.62 22.19 -9.68
C LYS A 25 25.14 22.16 -10.04
N GLN A 26 24.70 22.98 -10.99
CA GLN A 26 23.30 23.03 -11.44
C GLN A 26 22.84 21.73 -12.13
N ARG A 27 23.71 21.10 -12.94
CA ARG A 27 23.42 19.78 -13.54
C ARG A 27 23.27 18.69 -12.48
N VAL A 28 24.13 18.68 -11.46
CA VAL A 28 24.06 17.70 -10.36
C VAL A 28 22.77 17.87 -9.56
N THR A 29 22.37 19.11 -9.23
CA THR A 29 21.14 19.36 -8.48
C THR A 29 19.88 18.99 -9.27
N ARG A 30 19.83 19.29 -10.58
CA ARG A 30 18.74 18.87 -11.48
C ARG A 30 18.62 17.34 -11.55
N LYS A 31 19.73 16.61 -11.68
CA LYS A 31 19.74 15.13 -11.70
C LYS A 31 19.23 14.53 -10.38
N LYS A 32 19.61 15.12 -9.24
CA LYS A 32 19.10 14.72 -7.91
C LYS A 32 17.60 14.96 -7.78
N ARG A 33 17.08 16.10 -8.26
CA ARG A 33 15.64 16.43 -8.23
C ARG A 33 14.83 15.48 -9.11
N SER A 34 15.29 15.19 -10.33
CA SER A 34 14.65 14.25 -11.25
C SER A 34 14.54 12.83 -10.64
N ARG A 35 15.64 12.33 -10.05
CA ARG A 35 15.62 11.02 -9.35
C ARG A 35 14.64 10.98 -8.18
N ARG A 36 14.55 12.06 -7.39
CA ARG A 36 13.60 12.16 -6.27
C ARG A 36 12.15 12.12 -6.76
N VAL A 37 11.85 12.81 -7.85
CA VAL A 37 10.50 12.80 -8.47
C VAL A 37 10.16 11.41 -9.00
N LEU A 38 11.08 10.74 -9.69
CA LEU A 38 10.87 9.39 -10.19
C LEU A 38 10.64 8.39 -9.04
N ARG A 39 11.42 8.49 -7.96
CA ARG A 39 11.25 7.65 -6.76
C ARG A 39 9.87 7.86 -6.12
N ASN A 40 9.44 9.11 -5.93
CA ASN A 40 8.13 9.41 -5.35
C ASN A 40 6.95 8.96 -6.22
N ARG A 41 7.11 8.91 -7.55
CA ARG A 41 6.08 8.35 -8.45
C ARG A 41 5.95 6.83 -8.28
N ARG A 42 7.06 6.11 -8.19
CA ARG A 42 7.05 4.63 -7.97
C ARG A 42 6.40 4.24 -6.65
N THR A 43 6.75 4.91 -5.56
CA THR A 43 6.18 4.60 -4.23
C THR A 43 4.67 4.86 -4.14
N ARG A 44 4.15 5.84 -4.90
CA ARG A 44 2.71 6.13 -4.95
C ARG A 44 1.92 5.06 -5.71
N LEU A 45 2.52 4.47 -6.75
CA LEU A 45 1.88 3.42 -7.54
C LEU A 45 1.86 2.08 -6.79
N GLU A 46 2.95 1.70 -6.12
CA GLU A 46 3.00 0.48 -5.29
C GLU A 46 2.09 0.54 -4.06
N GLY A 47 1.97 1.72 -3.43
CA GLY A 47 1.12 1.91 -2.25
C GLY A 47 -0.39 1.83 -2.49
N SER A 48 -0.85 1.80 -3.75
CA SER A 48 -2.26 1.64 -4.11
C SER A 48 -2.67 0.16 -4.14
N SER A 49 -1.89 -0.67 -4.84
CA SER A 49 -2.17 -2.11 -5.00
C SER A 49 -2.09 -2.88 -3.66
N SER A 50 -1.11 -2.52 -2.81
CA SER A 50 -0.94 -3.16 -1.50
C SER A 50 -2.14 -2.99 -0.57
N ARG A 51 -2.84 -1.85 -0.61
CA ARG A 51 -3.97 -1.58 0.29
C ARG A 51 -5.17 -2.50 0.06
N ALA A 52 -5.49 -2.81 -1.20
CA ALA A 52 -6.60 -3.70 -1.54
C ALA A 52 -6.29 -5.16 -1.16
N ALA A 53 -5.08 -5.63 -1.47
CA ALA A 53 -4.60 -6.97 -1.08
C ALA A 53 -4.60 -7.15 0.45
N ASN A 54 -4.18 -6.12 1.21
CA ASN A 54 -4.23 -6.12 2.67
C ASN A 54 -5.66 -6.22 3.21
N GLY A 55 -6.64 -5.65 2.50
CA GLY A 55 -8.05 -5.72 2.87
C GLY A 55 -8.61 -7.14 2.77
N ILE A 56 -8.34 -7.83 1.66
CA ILE A 56 -8.77 -9.23 1.47
C ILE A 56 -8.09 -10.13 2.51
N HIS A 57 -6.80 -9.95 2.73
CA HIS A 57 -6.05 -10.74 3.73
C HIS A 57 -6.61 -10.56 5.15
N ARG A 58 -6.97 -9.32 5.53
CA ARG A 58 -7.63 -9.06 6.83
C ARG A 58 -8.98 -9.77 6.92
N ARG A 59 -9.80 -9.72 5.88
CA ARG A 59 -11.11 -10.39 5.86
C ARG A 59 -10.96 -11.91 5.96
N VAL A 60 -10.04 -12.51 5.22
CA VAL A 60 -9.75 -13.95 5.27
C VAL A 60 -9.27 -14.35 6.67
N ARG A 61 -8.39 -13.56 7.30
CA ARG A 61 -7.95 -13.78 8.69
C ARG A 61 -9.11 -13.72 9.67
N THR A 62 -10.02 -12.75 9.53
CA THR A 62 -11.21 -12.67 10.38
C THR A 62 -12.11 -13.89 10.16
N LEU A 63 -12.33 -14.30 8.92
CA LEU A 63 -13.16 -15.46 8.60
C LEU A 63 -12.61 -16.74 9.25
N LYS A 64 -11.29 -16.96 9.21
CA LYS A 64 -10.63 -18.09 9.89
C LYS A 64 -10.86 -18.13 11.40
N LYS A 65 -11.03 -16.97 12.05
CA LYS A 65 -11.33 -16.90 13.49
C LYS A 65 -12.79 -17.18 13.82
N LEU A 66 -13.71 -16.95 12.89
CA LEU A 66 -15.14 -17.14 13.07
C LEU A 66 -15.59 -18.57 12.75
N VAL A 67 -14.91 -19.23 11.82
CA VAL A 67 -15.30 -20.56 11.34
C VAL A 67 -14.55 -21.63 12.13
N PRO A 68 -15.25 -22.57 12.78
CA PRO A 68 -14.62 -23.66 13.52
C PRO A 68 -13.68 -24.49 12.63
N ASN A 69 -12.55 -24.95 13.20
CA ASN A 69 -11.60 -25.88 12.55
C ASN A 69 -11.00 -25.40 11.20
N SER A 70 -10.93 -24.08 10.98
CA SER A 70 -10.56 -23.51 9.67
C SER A 70 -9.13 -22.92 9.59
N GLU A 71 -8.39 -22.89 10.70
CA GLU A 71 -7.07 -22.24 10.76
C GLU A 71 -6.05 -22.86 9.80
N SER A 72 -6.02 -24.19 9.71
CA SER A 72 -5.10 -24.97 8.88
C SER A 72 -5.52 -25.13 7.42
N LYS A 73 -6.73 -24.68 7.04
CA LYS A 73 -7.26 -24.87 5.69
C LYS A 73 -6.85 -23.76 4.73
N GLY A 74 -6.72 -24.14 3.45
CA GLY A 74 -6.61 -23.21 2.32
C GLY A 74 -7.92 -22.44 2.07
N LEU A 75 -7.92 -21.52 1.11
CA LEU A 75 -9.09 -20.66 0.82
C LEU A 75 -10.33 -21.46 0.44
N GLU A 76 -10.19 -22.47 -0.43
CA GLU A 76 -11.31 -23.29 -0.88
C GLU A 76 -11.98 -24.04 0.28
N GLY A 77 -11.16 -24.70 1.11
CA GLY A 77 -11.64 -25.39 2.30
C GLY A 77 -12.29 -24.43 3.31
N LEU A 78 -11.71 -23.24 3.49
CA LEU A 78 -12.29 -22.21 4.34
C LEU A 78 -13.68 -21.79 3.86
N PHE A 79 -13.88 -21.55 2.55
CA PHE A 79 -15.18 -21.14 2.03
C PHE A 79 -16.21 -22.26 2.09
N ARG A 80 -15.82 -23.51 1.82
CA ARG A 80 -16.71 -24.67 1.97
C ARG A 80 -17.19 -24.83 3.41
N ASP A 81 -16.26 -24.85 4.36
CA ASP A 81 -16.59 -24.92 5.79
C ASP A 81 -17.46 -23.73 6.24
N THR A 82 -17.20 -22.54 5.69
CA THR A 82 -18.00 -21.35 5.97
C THR A 82 -19.45 -21.56 5.53
N ALA A 83 -19.67 -22.09 4.33
CA ALA A 83 -21.01 -22.36 3.82
C ALA A 83 -21.75 -23.38 4.69
N ASP A 84 -21.07 -24.48 5.04
CA ASP A 84 -21.62 -25.51 5.93
C ASP A 84 -21.94 -24.92 7.32
N TYR A 85 -21.06 -24.08 7.85
CA TYR A 85 -21.26 -23.47 9.16
C TYR A 85 -22.44 -22.48 9.16
N ILE A 86 -22.58 -21.65 8.12
CA ILE A 86 -23.74 -20.76 7.94
C ILE A 86 -25.04 -21.58 7.94
N LEU A 87 -25.10 -22.65 7.14
CA LEU A 87 -26.28 -23.51 7.07
C LEU A 87 -26.61 -24.12 8.45
N SER A 88 -25.58 -24.61 9.16
CA SER A 88 -25.75 -25.17 10.50
C SER A 88 -26.29 -24.15 11.51
N LEU A 89 -25.80 -22.90 11.47
CA LEU A 89 -26.26 -21.82 12.33
C LEU A 89 -27.72 -21.45 12.02
N GLN A 90 -28.07 -21.34 10.74
CA GLN A 90 -29.44 -21.07 10.32
C GLN A 90 -30.42 -22.14 10.83
N MET A 91 -30.06 -23.42 10.74
CA MET A 91 -30.88 -24.51 11.28
C MET A 91 -31.01 -24.43 12.81
N ARG A 92 -29.91 -24.18 13.52
CA ARG A 92 -29.92 -24.04 14.99
C ARG A 92 -30.84 -22.90 15.44
N VAL A 93 -30.74 -21.74 14.79
CA VAL A 93 -31.61 -20.59 15.08
C VAL A 93 -33.07 -20.93 14.84
N LYS A 94 -33.41 -21.59 13.72
CA LYS A 94 -34.78 -22.04 13.44
C LYS A 94 -35.33 -22.96 14.53
N VAL A 95 -34.54 -23.95 14.96
CA VAL A 95 -34.93 -24.87 16.04
C VAL A 95 -35.13 -24.13 17.36
N MET A 96 -34.21 -23.23 17.71
CA MET A 96 -34.34 -22.40 18.92
C MET A 96 -35.60 -21.53 18.88
N GLN A 97 -35.92 -20.94 17.72
CA GLN A 97 -37.15 -20.16 17.54
C GLN A 97 -38.41 -21.02 17.72
N ILE A 98 -38.43 -22.24 17.17
CA ILE A 98 -39.55 -23.18 17.37
C ILE A 98 -39.66 -23.55 18.86
N MET A 99 -38.55 -23.89 19.50
CA MET A 99 -38.53 -24.25 20.91
C MET A 99 -39.03 -23.12 21.81
N VAL A 100 -38.61 -21.87 21.54
CA VAL A 100 -39.13 -20.70 22.25
C VAL A 100 -40.64 -20.60 22.05
N LYS A 101 -41.15 -20.64 20.81
CA LYS A 101 -42.60 -20.57 20.54
C LYS A 101 -43.42 -21.64 21.26
N VAL A 102 -42.88 -22.86 21.34
CA VAL A 102 -43.55 -23.97 22.04
C VAL A 102 -43.52 -23.76 23.56
N LEU A 103 -42.39 -23.29 24.11
CA LEU A 103 -42.19 -23.15 25.55
C LEU A 103 -42.79 -21.88 26.16
N THR A 104 -42.85 -20.78 25.40
CA THR A 104 -43.45 -19.54 25.91
C THR A 104 -44.97 -19.60 25.94
N GLY A 105 -45.58 -20.69 25.42
CA GLY A 105 -46.98 -20.68 25.06
C GLY A 105 -47.23 -19.70 23.93
N SER A 106 -48.17 -20.01 23.04
CA SER A 106 -48.87 -18.91 22.40
C SER A 106 -49.64 -18.24 23.54
N ASP A 107 -49.22 -17.06 23.98
CA ASP A 107 -50.10 -16.15 24.72
C ASP A 107 -51.22 -15.72 23.74
N GLU A 108 -52.15 -16.64 23.47
CA GLU A 108 -53.53 -16.37 23.06
C GLU A 108 -54.47 -16.93 24.13
#